data_AF-A2E550-F1
#
_entry.id   AF-A2E550-F1
#
_cell.length_a   1.000
_cell.length_b   1.000
_cell.length_c   1.000
_cell.angle_alpha   90.00
_cell.angle_beta   90.00
_cell.angle_gamma   90.00
#
_symmetry.space_group_name_H-M   'P 1'
#
loop_
_entity.id
_entity.type
_entity.pdbx_description
1 polymer ?
#
loop_
_entity_poly.entity_id
_entity_poly.type
_entity_poly.pdbx_seq_one_letter_code
_entity_poly.pdbx_strand_id
1 'polypeptide(L)'
;MEKIDPCIERNSNMIFNMYQVSLIAKPTKFVVVPSNVTKEYQLEIKQRTTYVQNENGIYTLYIDDMEPLHVNGDDGFSQVSWGQIQGQNGPIKFIVCSQKSGFKAPVVLSGPFTEMELWYDALRYIVASTPPETETSKKYLNYIVHGFELPNSKESTPEVPPPPEDVNF
;
A
#
# COMPACT_ATOMS: atom_id res chain seq x y z
N MET A 1 24.93 -8.19 -4.51
CA MET A 1 24.05 -7.28 -3.74
C MET A 1 24.92 -6.60 -2.71
N GLU A 2 25.11 -5.29 -2.84
CA GLU A 2 25.71 -4.50 -1.77
C GLU A 2 24.82 -4.58 -0.53
N LYS A 3 25.42 -4.71 0.65
CA LYS A 3 24.68 -4.73 1.91
C LYS A 3 24.27 -3.28 2.21
N ILE A 4 22.96 -3.03 2.25
CA ILE A 4 22.41 -1.75 2.68
C ILE A 4 22.81 -1.53 4.15
N ASP A 5 23.13 -0.28 4.51
CA ASP A 5 23.42 0.09 5.89
C ASP A 5 22.19 -0.24 6.78
N PRO A 6 22.35 -0.96 7.91
CA PRO A 6 21.24 -1.33 8.80
C PRO A 6 20.43 -0.13 9.31
N CYS A 7 21.05 1.04 9.45
CA CYS A 7 20.38 2.29 9.84
C CYS A 7 19.49 2.81 8.69
N ILE A 8 19.99 2.79 7.46
CA ILE A 8 19.22 3.17 6.26
C ILE A 8 18.05 2.20 6.08
N GLU A 9 18.27 0.90 6.22
CA GLU A 9 17.22 -0.11 6.14
C GLU A 9 16.12 0.13 7.19
N ARG A 10 16.50 0.35 8.45
CA ARG A 10 15.54 0.63 9.54
C ARG A 10 14.73 1.90 9.27
N ASN A 11 15.38 2.99 8.91
CA ASN A 11 14.72 4.29 8.70
C ASN A 11 13.83 4.26 7.46
N SER A 12 14.30 3.65 6.37
CA SER A 12 13.53 3.51 5.13
C SER A 12 12.27 2.69 5.35
N ASN A 13 12.36 1.57 6.06
CA ASN A 13 11.19 0.77 6.42
C ASN A 13 10.22 1.52 7.33
N MET A 14 10.72 2.26 8.32
CA MET A 14 9.87 3.07 9.20
C MET A 14 9.08 4.12 8.40
N ILE A 15 9.75 4.90 7.54
CA ILE A 15 9.10 5.91 6.70
C ILE A 15 8.14 5.26 5.71
N PHE A 16 8.54 4.16 5.09
CA PHE A 16 7.69 3.46 4.13
C PHE A 16 6.41 2.92 4.78
N ASN A 17 6.50 2.39 6.00
CA ASN A 17 5.32 1.97 6.77
C ASN A 17 4.39 3.16 7.08
N MET A 18 4.95 4.31 7.49
CA MET A 18 4.16 5.53 7.69
C MET A 18 3.49 5.99 6.39
N TYR A 19 4.20 5.91 5.27
CA TYR A 19 3.67 6.21 3.95
C TYR A 19 2.51 5.27 3.58
N GLN A 20 2.66 3.95 3.76
CA GLN A 20 1.62 2.97 3.49
C GLN A 20 0.34 3.22 4.30
N VAL A 21 0.47 3.50 5.60
CA VAL A 21 -0.69 3.83 6.46
C VAL A 21 -1.34 5.16 6.01
N SER A 22 -0.55 6.14 5.59
CA SER A 22 -1.08 7.42 5.09
C SER A 22 -1.83 7.29 3.75
N LEU A 23 -1.47 6.32 2.91
CA LEU A 23 -2.11 6.10 1.62
C LEU A 23 -3.55 5.64 1.78
N ILE A 24 -3.77 4.68 2.67
CA ILE A 24 -5.10 4.11 2.89
C ILE A 24 -6.02 5.09 3.64
N ALA A 25 -5.45 6.04 4.38
CA ALA A 25 -6.21 7.11 5.04
C ALA A 25 -6.88 8.09 4.06
N LYS A 26 -6.43 8.13 2.79
CA LYS A 26 -7.06 8.96 1.76
C LYS A 26 -8.30 8.26 1.20
N PRO A 27 -9.44 8.97 1.07
CA PRO A 27 -10.63 8.41 0.47
C PRO A 27 -10.37 7.89 -0.95
N THR A 28 -10.55 6.59 -1.15
CA THR A 28 -10.28 5.88 -2.41
C THR A 28 -11.59 5.30 -2.95
N LYS A 29 -11.76 5.24 -4.28
CA LYS A 29 -12.96 4.67 -4.90
C LYS A 29 -12.72 3.20 -5.23
N PHE A 30 -13.00 2.32 -4.26
CA PHE A 30 -12.95 0.88 -4.46
C PHE A 30 -14.34 0.26 -4.54
N VAL A 31 -14.47 -0.74 -5.37
CA VAL A 31 -15.59 -1.66 -5.33
C VAL A 31 -15.41 -2.54 -4.10
N VAL A 32 -16.39 -2.53 -3.21
CA VAL A 32 -16.38 -3.37 -2.01
C VAL A 32 -17.51 -4.38 -2.08
N VAL A 33 -17.18 -5.66 -1.91
CA VAL A 33 -18.15 -6.74 -1.95
C VAL A 33 -18.02 -7.55 -0.66
N PRO A 34 -19.02 -7.56 0.24
CA PRO A 34 -19.00 -8.31 1.50
C PRO A 34 -19.33 -9.80 1.28
N SER A 35 -18.78 -10.40 0.23
CA SER A 35 -18.96 -11.80 -0.09
C SER A 35 -17.85 -12.31 -1.00
N ASN A 36 -17.75 -13.64 -1.13
CA ASN A 36 -16.94 -14.24 -2.18
C ASN A 36 -17.38 -13.74 -3.57
N VAL A 37 -16.40 -13.40 -4.39
CA VAL A 37 -16.61 -12.98 -5.77
C VAL A 37 -16.31 -14.16 -6.69
N THR A 38 -17.25 -14.49 -7.56
CA THR A 38 -17.13 -15.58 -8.54
C THR A 38 -17.29 -15.09 -9.98
N LYS A 39 -17.91 -13.93 -10.18
CA LYS A 39 -18.24 -13.39 -11.50
C LYS A 39 -17.88 -11.91 -11.57
N GLU A 40 -17.43 -11.49 -12.75
CA GLU A 40 -16.96 -10.12 -13.01
C GLU A 40 -18.00 -9.05 -12.67
N TYR A 41 -19.28 -9.27 -12.98
CA TYR A 41 -20.32 -8.27 -12.75
C TYR A 41 -20.48 -7.86 -11.28
N GLN A 42 -20.04 -8.71 -10.34
CA GLN A 42 -20.08 -8.39 -8.91
C GLN A 42 -19.12 -7.25 -8.55
N LEU A 43 -18.17 -6.94 -9.43
CA LEU A 43 -17.16 -5.89 -9.27
C LEU A 43 -17.53 -4.58 -9.99
N GLU A 44 -18.80 -4.36 -10.34
CA GLU A 44 -19.22 -3.19 -11.13
C GLU A 44 -19.54 -1.94 -10.30
N ILE A 45 -19.87 -2.09 -9.00
CA ILE A 45 -20.31 -0.98 -8.14
C ILE A 45 -19.15 -0.39 -7.35
N LYS A 46 -18.81 0.87 -7.59
CA LYS A 46 -17.76 1.58 -6.84
C LYS A 46 -18.33 2.24 -5.59
N GLN A 47 -17.76 1.94 -4.43
CA GLN A 47 -18.02 2.65 -3.17
C GLN A 47 -16.78 3.48 -2.78
N ARG A 48 -16.95 4.47 -1.92
CA ARG A 48 -15.80 5.14 -1.31
C ARG A 48 -15.35 4.35 -0.10
N THR A 49 -14.05 4.17 0.02
CA THR A 49 -13.40 3.58 1.19
C THR A 49 -12.50 4.63 1.83
N THR A 50 -12.63 4.81 3.14
CA THR A 50 -11.75 5.67 3.93
C THR A 50 -11.28 4.89 5.16
N TYR A 51 -10.01 5.03 5.48
CA TYR A 51 -9.40 4.36 6.61
C TYR A 51 -9.08 5.35 7.73
N VAL A 52 -9.38 4.99 8.98
CA VAL A 52 -9.07 5.82 10.15
C VAL A 52 -8.48 4.96 11.25
N GLN A 53 -7.41 5.43 11.87
CA GLN A 53 -6.87 4.87 13.10
C GLN A 53 -7.55 5.55 14.29
N ASN A 54 -8.09 4.78 15.22
CA ASN A 54 -8.59 5.31 16.48
C ASN A 54 -7.47 5.44 17.53
N GLU A 55 -7.79 6.08 18.66
CA GLU A 55 -6.86 6.32 19.77
C GLU A 55 -6.29 5.02 20.40
N ASN A 56 -6.99 3.90 20.21
CA ASN A 56 -6.58 2.58 20.71
C ASN A 56 -5.71 1.81 19.70
N GLY A 57 -5.31 2.43 18.58
CA GLY A 57 -4.55 1.78 17.52
C GLY A 57 -5.35 0.74 16.72
N ILE A 58 -6.67 0.74 16.87
CA ILE A 58 -7.57 -0.04 16.02
C ILE A 58 -7.83 0.78 14.76
N TYR A 59 -7.71 0.08 13.66
CA TYR A 59 -7.87 0.63 12.34
C TYR A 59 -9.21 0.22 11.77
N THR A 60 -9.96 1.20 11.26
CA THR A 60 -11.33 1.02 10.80
C THR A 60 -11.46 1.48 9.35
N LEU A 61 -12.04 0.62 8.52
CA LEU A 61 -12.48 0.93 7.17
C LEU A 61 -13.94 1.39 7.20
N TYR A 62 -14.15 2.62 6.78
CA TYR A 62 -15.46 3.19 6.50
C TYR A 62 -15.75 3.04 5.02
N ILE A 63 -16.88 2.42 4.72
CA ILE A 63 -17.37 2.20 3.36
C ILE A 63 -18.75 2.84 3.29
N ASP A 64 -19.02 3.56 2.20
CA ASP A 64 -20.35 4.16 1.99
C ASP A 64 -21.45 3.10 2.11
N ASP A 65 -22.51 3.42 2.85
CA ASP A 65 -23.69 2.57 3.05
C ASP A 65 -23.44 1.19 3.70
N MET A 66 -22.30 1.02 4.40
CA MET A 66 -21.99 -0.19 5.17
C MET A 66 -21.57 0.14 6.60
N GLU A 67 -21.71 -0.86 7.49
CA GLU A 67 -21.14 -0.76 8.83
C GLU A 67 -19.60 -0.67 8.78
N PRO A 68 -18.98 0.11 9.68
CA PRO A 68 -17.52 0.18 9.76
C PRO A 68 -16.91 -1.20 9.99
N LEU A 69 -15.82 -1.49 9.27
CA LEU A 69 -15.10 -2.76 9.38
C LEU A 69 -13.78 -2.54 10.09
N HIS A 70 -13.52 -3.30 11.15
CA HIS A 70 -12.21 -3.31 11.79
C HIS A 70 -11.20 -4.11 10.95
N VAL A 71 -10.00 -3.55 10.79
CA VAL A 71 -8.91 -4.17 10.03
C VAL A 71 -8.04 -5.03 10.94
N ASN A 72 -7.77 -4.57 12.15
CA ASN A 72 -7.05 -5.30 13.21
C ASN A 72 -7.93 -5.41 14.47
N GLY A 73 -7.42 -6.07 15.51
CA GLY A 73 -8.20 -6.39 16.72
C GLY A 73 -8.88 -7.76 16.64
N ASP A 74 -9.78 -8.05 17.58
CA ASP A 74 -10.43 -9.36 17.76
C ASP A 74 -11.48 -9.65 16.69
N ASP A 75 -12.18 -8.61 16.21
CA ASP A 75 -13.19 -8.67 15.16
C ASP A 75 -12.67 -8.21 13.79
N GLY A 76 -11.35 -7.99 13.68
CA GLY A 76 -10.69 -7.54 12.47
C GLY A 76 -10.42 -8.65 11.44
N PHE A 77 -9.53 -8.34 10.49
CA PHE A 77 -9.12 -9.30 9.47
C PHE A 77 -8.14 -10.34 10.02
N SER A 78 -8.34 -11.59 9.62
CA SER A 78 -7.45 -12.71 9.90
C SER A 78 -6.35 -12.84 8.85
N GLN A 79 -6.68 -12.54 7.60
CA GLN A 79 -5.77 -12.66 6.47
C GLN A 79 -6.14 -11.67 5.36
N VAL A 80 -5.13 -11.19 4.66
CA VAL A 80 -5.27 -10.42 3.42
C VAL A 80 -4.51 -11.15 2.33
N SER A 81 -5.19 -11.48 1.23
CA SER A 81 -4.64 -12.26 0.12
C SER A 81 -5.14 -11.73 -1.24
N TRP A 82 -4.47 -12.14 -2.31
CA TRP A 82 -4.95 -11.90 -3.66
C TRP A 82 -6.04 -12.91 -4.04
N GLY A 83 -7.14 -12.40 -4.58
CA GLY A 83 -8.11 -13.17 -5.34
C GLY A 83 -7.99 -12.87 -6.83
N GLN A 84 -8.43 -13.81 -7.66
CA GLN A 84 -8.47 -13.65 -9.11
C GLN A 84 -9.69 -14.37 -9.67
N ILE A 85 -10.36 -13.73 -10.62
CA ILE A 85 -11.41 -14.32 -11.45
C ILE A 85 -11.07 -14.15 -12.92
N GLN A 86 -11.71 -14.95 -13.77
CA GLN A 86 -11.66 -14.75 -15.21
C GLN A 86 -12.74 -13.74 -15.62
N GLY A 87 -12.32 -12.57 -16.11
CA GLY A 87 -13.19 -11.59 -16.73
C GLY A 87 -13.23 -11.72 -18.26
N GLN A 88 -14.08 -10.91 -18.89
CA GLN A 88 -14.25 -10.84 -20.34
C GLN A 88 -12.97 -10.41 -21.06
N ASN A 89 -12.22 -9.47 -20.46
CA ASN A 89 -10.99 -8.90 -21.03
C ASN A 89 -9.70 -9.52 -20.45
N GLY A 90 -9.81 -10.61 -19.69
CA GLY A 90 -8.68 -11.27 -19.05
C GLY A 90 -8.87 -11.45 -17.54
N PRO A 91 -7.83 -11.91 -16.83
CA PRO A 91 -7.90 -12.12 -15.39
C PRO A 91 -8.05 -10.79 -14.64
N ILE A 92 -9.00 -10.75 -13.70
CA ILE A 92 -9.24 -9.60 -12.84
C ILE A 92 -8.78 -9.99 -11.44
N LYS A 93 -7.81 -9.22 -10.91
CA LYS A 93 -7.32 -9.36 -9.55
C LYS A 93 -8.12 -8.47 -8.60
N PHE A 94 -8.20 -8.90 -7.35
CA PHE A 94 -8.83 -8.15 -6.26
C PHE A 94 -8.23 -8.58 -4.91
N ILE A 95 -8.37 -7.73 -3.91
CA ILE A 95 -7.90 -8.02 -2.55
C ILE A 95 -9.01 -8.78 -1.83
N VAL A 96 -8.66 -9.86 -1.13
CA VAL A 96 -9.57 -10.63 -0.27
C VAL A 96 -9.15 -10.42 1.17
N CYS A 97 -10.04 -9.85 1.98
CA CYS A 97 -9.86 -9.65 3.41
C CYS A 97 -10.74 -10.65 4.17
N SER A 98 -10.13 -11.73 4.65
CA SER A 98 -10.80 -12.73 5.50
C SER A 98 -10.98 -12.18 6.91
N GLN A 99 -12.13 -12.40 7.53
CA GLN A 99 -12.42 -11.93 8.89
C GLN A 99 -12.03 -12.98 9.94
N LYS A 100 -11.65 -12.57 11.15
CA LYS A 100 -11.32 -13.48 12.27
C LYS A 100 -12.56 -14.20 12.81
N SER A 101 -13.70 -13.52 12.82
CA SER A 101 -14.98 -14.14 13.11
C SER A 101 -15.36 -15.06 11.94
N GLY A 102 -15.17 -16.38 12.11
CA GLY A 102 -15.42 -17.39 11.08
C GLY A 102 -16.87 -17.49 10.57
N PHE A 103 -17.79 -16.68 11.12
CA PHE A 103 -19.17 -16.58 10.66
C PHE A 103 -19.42 -15.45 9.66
N LYS A 104 -18.44 -14.56 9.44
CA LYS A 104 -18.59 -13.42 8.52
C LYS A 104 -17.89 -13.70 7.19
N ALA A 105 -18.59 -13.39 6.11
CA ALA A 105 -18.05 -13.52 4.75
C ALA A 105 -16.81 -12.61 4.57
N PRO A 106 -15.86 -12.98 3.68
CA PRO A 106 -14.73 -12.13 3.37
C PRO A 106 -15.20 -10.83 2.70
N VAL A 107 -14.38 -9.81 2.84
CA VAL A 107 -14.58 -8.51 2.19
C VAL A 107 -13.63 -8.44 1.01
N VAL A 108 -14.17 -8.24 -0.18
CA VAL A 108 -13.40 -8.12 -1.41
C VAL A 108 -13.28 -6.66 -1.80
N LEU A 109 -12.06 -6.21 -2.11
CA LEU A 109 -11.77 -4.85 -2.60
C LEU A 109 -11.22 -4.92 -4.02
N SER A 110 -11.79 -4.13 -4.94
CA SER A 110 -11.32 -4.02 -6.32
C SER A 110 -11.29 -2.58 -6.80
N GLY A 111 -10.38 -2.25 -7.71
CA GLY A 111 -10.16 -0.90 -8.19
C GLY A 111 -8.97 -0.80 -9.15
N PRO A 112 -8.39 0.41 -9.29
CA PRO A 112 -7.17 0.62 -10.06
C PRO A 112 -6.00 -0.22 -9.52
N PHE A 113 -5.25 -0.84 -10.43
CA PHE A 113 -4.25 -1.86 -10.09
C PHE A 113 -3.13 -1.34 -9.17
N THR A 114 -2.54 -0.18 -9.48
CA THR A 114 -1.44 0.40 -8.70
C THR A 114 -1.89 0.74 -7.28
N GLU A 115 -3.07 1.34 -7.13
CA GLU A 115 -3.67 1.66 -5.85
C GLU A 115 -4.01 0.39 -5.07
N MET A 116 -4.50 -0.65 -5.73
CA MET A 116 -4.75 -1.95 -5.09
C MET A 116 -3.46 -2.60 -4.58
N GLU A 117 -2.36 -2.57 -5.35
CA GLU A 117 -1.09 -3.14 -4.89
C GLU A 117 -0.56 -2.45 -3.63
N LEU A 118 -0.65 -1.11 -3.59
CA LEU A 118 -0.28 -0.33 -2.42
C LEU A 118 -1.19 -0.62 -1.22
N TRP A 119 -2.51 -0.69 -1.45
CA TRP A 119 -3.49 -1.02 -0.41
C TRP A 119 -3.31 -2.45 0.11
N TYR A 120 -3.00 -3.42 -0.75
CA TYR A 120 -2.75 -4.81 -0.38
C TYR A 120 -1.59 -4.91 0.61
N ASP A 121 -0.45 -4.30 0.30
CA ASP A 121 0.70 -4.35 1.20
C ASP A 121 0.48 -3.57 2.48
N ALA A 122 -0.21 -2.42 2.42
CA ALA A 122 -0.57 -1.65 3.61
C ALA A 122 -1.45 -2.49 4.56
N LEU A 123 -2.53 -3.09 4.05
CA LEU A 123 -3.41 -3.93 4.85
C LEU A 123 -2.67 -5.15 5.44
N ARG A 124 -1.79 -5.80 4.67
CA ARG A 124 -0.95 -6.90 5.18
C ARG A 124 0.00 -6.45 6.28
N TYR A 125 0.62 -5.29 6.13
CA TYR A 125 1.46 -4.71 7.17
C TYR A 125 0.65 -4.45 8.46
N ILE A 126 -0.56 -3.92 8.36
CA ILE A 126 -1.42 -3.65 9.52
C ILE A 126 -1.89 -4.94 10.20
N VAL A 127 -2.24 -5.97 9.43
CA VAL A 127 -2.76 -7.23 9.96
C VAL A 127 -1.67 -8.11 10.54
N ALA A 128 -0.50 -8.17 9.90
CA ALA A 128 0.53 -9.17 10.21
C ALA A 128 1.97 -8.61 10.25
N SER A 129 2.17 -7.30 10.10
CA SER A 129 3.50 -6.65 10.09
C SER A 129 4.46 -7.25 9.06
N THR A 130 3.93 -7.68 7.91
CA THR A 130 4.72 -8.29 6.84
C THR A 130 5.37 -7.23 5.94
N PRO A 131 6.55 -7.52 5.37
CA PRO A 131 7.18 -6.65 4.38
C PRO A 131 6.37 -6.57 3.07
N PRO A 132 6.60 -5.52 2.26
CA PRO A 132 5.92 -5.37 0.97
C PRO A 132 6.22 -6.53 0.03
N GLU A 133 5.17 -7.04 -0.60
CA GLU A 133 5.25 -8.14 -1.56
C GLU A 133 5.14 -7.65 -3.01
N THR A 134 4.38 -6.58 -3.26
CA THR A 134 4.08 -6.10 -4.62
C THR A 134 5.23 -5.30 -5.22
N GLU A 135 5.32 -5.31 -6.55
CA GLU A 135 6.35 -4.57 -7.28
C GLU A 135 6.18 -3.07 -7.14
N THR A 136 4.93 -2.56 -7.11
CA THR A 136 4.67 -1.14 -6.84
C THR A 136 5.22 -0.74 -5.48
N SER A 137 4.92 -1.47 -4.41
CA SER A 137 5.44 -1.15 -3.07
C SER A 137 6.96 -1.23 -3.00
N LYS A 138 7.58 -2.28 -3.56
CA LYS A 138 9.04 -2.43 -3.60
C LYS A 138 9.70 -1.26 -4.32
N LYS A 139 9.13 -0.81 -5.45
CA LYS A 139 9.61 0.34 -6.20
C LYS A 139 9.58 1.63 -5.36
N TYR A 140 8.52 1.86 -4.61
CA TYR A 140 8.39 3.05 -3.75
C TYR A 140 9.32 2.98 -2.54
N LEU A 141 9.48 1.81 -1.92
CA LEU A 141 10.48 1.59 -0.88
C LEU A 141 11.89 1.89 -1.42
N ASN A 142 12.19 1.43 -2.64
CA ASN A 142 13.48 1.71 -3.28
C ASN A 142 13.74 3.21 -3.46
N TYR A 143 12.72 4.00 -3.82
CA TYR A 143 12.85 5.46 -3.88
C TYR A 143 13.19 6.10 -2.53
N ILE A 144 12.61 5.58 -1.45
CA ILE A 144 12.92 6.05 -0.09
C ILE A 144 14.36 5.69 0.28
N VAL A 145 14.78 4.45 0.04
CA VAL A 145 16.16 4.00 0.28
C VAL A 145 17.17 4.88 -0.46
N HIS A 146 16.96 5.09 -1.76
CA HIS A 146 17.83 5.96 -2.56
C HIS A 146 17.84 7.41 -2.03
N GLY A 147 16.70 7.91 -1.56
CA GLY A 147 16.59 9.22 -0.92
C GLY A 147 17.49 9.38 0.30
N PHE A 148 17.68 8.32 1.09
CA PHE A 148 18.59 8.30 2.24
C PHE A 148 20.06 8.10 1.86
N GLU A 149 20.33 7.49 0.71
CA GLU A 149 21.69 7.27 0.20
C GLU A 149 22.27 8.54 -0.44
N LEU A 150 21.44 9.38 -1.08
CA LEU A 150 21.86 10.64 -1.72
C LEU A 150 22.73 11.54 -0.81
N PRO A 151 22.35 11.86 0.45
CA PRO A 151 23.17 12.70 1.32
C PRO A 151 24.45 12.02 1.85
N ASN A 152 24.55 10.68 1.76
CA ASN A 152 25.74 9.92 2.17
C ASN A 152 26.66 9.58 1.00
N SER A 153 26.22 9.81 -0.25
CA SER A 153 27.14 9.90 -1.36
C SER A 153 28.06 11.07 -1.04
N LYS A 154 29.34 10.78 -0.84
CA LYS A 154 30.37 11.80 -0.86
C LYS A 154 30.30 12.39 -2.26
N GLU A 155 29.49 13.43 -2.45
CA GLU A 155 29.65 14.34 -3.56
C GLU A 155 31.10 14.80 -3.43
N SER A 156 31.97 14.22 -4.26
CA SER A 156 33.15 14.91 -4.72
C SER A 156 32.65 16.28 -5.10
N THR A 157 32.96 17.30 -4.30
CA THR A 157 32.63 18.69 -4.60
C THR A 157 32.94 18.86 -6.08
N PRO A 158 31.92 19.11 -6.94
CA PRO A 158 32.15 19.19 -8.37
C PRO A 158 33.28 20.19 -8.56
N GLU A 159 34.35 19.77 -9.27
CA GLU A 159 35.46 20.67 -9.55
C GLU A 159 34.88 21.89 -10.25
N VAL A 160 34.97 23.05 -9.58
CA VAL A 160 34.50 24.30 -10.15
C VAL A 160 35.36 24.53 -11.39
N PRO A 161 34.77 24.54 -12.60
CA PRO A 161 35.57 24.81 -13.79
C PRO A 161 36.17 26.22 -13.66
N PRO A 162 37.37 26.45 -14.20
CA PRO A 162 37.92 27.80 -14.24
C PRO A 162 36.94 28.73 -14.95
N PRO A 163 36.91 30.02 -14.57
CA PRO A 163 36.06 30.99 -15.26
C PRO A 163 36.38 30.99 -16.77
N PRO A 164 35.38 31.18 -17.64
CA PRO A 164 35.62 31.26 -19.08
C PRO A 164 36.58 32.41 -19.39
N GLU A 165 37.56 32.15 -20.26
CA GLU A 165 38.63 33.11 -20.61
C GLU A 165 38.09 34.33 -21.38
N ASP A 166 37.00 34.15 -22.12
CA ASP A 166 36.31 35.21 -22.85
C ASP A 166 34.88 35.39 -22.34
N VAL A 167 34.63 36.59 -21.81
CA VAL A 167 33.32 37.02 -21.32
C VAL A 167 32.70 37.97 -22.36
N ASN A 168 32.26 37.42 -23.49
CA ASN A 168 31.39 38.14 -24.43
C ASN A 168 29.92 37.76 -24.12
N PHE A 169 29.28 38.57 -23.26
CA PHE A 169 27.84 38.48 -22.96
C PHE A 169 26.99 39.06 -24.08
#